data_AF-A0A2K5JXY6-F1
#
_entry.id   AF-A0A2K5JXY6-F1
#
_cell.length_a   1.000
_cell.length_b   1.000
_cell.length_c   1.000
_cell.angle_alpha   90.00
_cell.angle_beta   90.00
_cell.angle_gamma   90.00
#
_symmetry.space_group_name_H-M   'P 1'
#
loop_
_entity.id
_entity.type
_entity.pdbx_description
1 polymer ?
#
loop_
_entity_poly.entity_id
_entity_poly.type
_entity_poly.pdbx_seq_one_letter_code
_entity_poly.pdbx_strand_id
1 'polypeptide(L)'
;MASKRRNMSCSERHQKLVDENYCKKLHVQALKNINSQIRNRMVQNENDNRVERKQFLRLLQNEQFELDMEEAIQKAEENKRLKELQLKQEEKLAMELAKLKHESLKDEKMRQQVRENSIELRELEKKLKAAYMNKERAAQIAEKDAIKYEQMKRDAEIAKTMMEEHKRIIKEENAAEDKRNKVKAQYYLDLEKQLEEQEKKKQEAYEQLLKEKLMIDEIVRKIYEEDRLEKQQKLEKMNAMRRYIEEFQKEQALWRKKKREEMEEENRKIIEFANMQQQREEDRMAKVQENEEKRLQLQNALTQKLEEMLRQREDLEQVRQELYQEEQAEIYKRKLKEEAEKKLRKQKEMKQDFEEQMALKELVLQAAKEEEENFRKTMLAKFAEDDRIELMNAQKQRMKQLEHRRSVEKLIEERRQQFLADKQHELEEWQLQQKRQGFINAIIEEERLKLLKEHATNLLGYLPKGVFKKEDDIDLLGEEFRKVYQQRSEMCEEK
;
A
#
# COMPACT_ATOMS: atom_id res chain seq x y z
N MET A 1 84.93 124.73 -59.56
CA MET A 1 85.00 124.60 -61.03
C MET A 1 84.16 125.70 -61.66
N ALA A 2 84.80 126.62 -62.39
CA ALA A 2 84.14 127.78 -62.98
C ALA A 2 83.72 127.50 -64.43
N SER A 3 82.43 127.25 -64.65
CA SER A 3 81.78 127.43 -65.96
C SER A 3 81.32 128.88 -66.08
N LYS A 4 81.76 129.59 -67.13
CA LYS A 4 81.42 131.00 -67.41
C LYS A 4 79.89 131.21 -67.49
N ARG A 5 79.38 132.26 -66.81
CA ARG A 5 77.97 132.69 -66.73
C ARG A 5 77.67 133.91 -67.63
N ARG A 6 76.41 134.02 -68.11
CA ARG A 6 75.78 135.17 -68.79
C ARG A 6 74.97 136.05 -67.82
N ASN A 7 74.77 137.34 -68.14
CA ASN A 7 73.88 138.29 -67.44
C ASN A 7 72.43 138.30 -67.99
N MET A 8 71.43 138.61 -67.13
CA MET A 8 69.96 138.53 -67.37
C MET A 8 69.19 139.87 -67.01
N SER A 9 67.91 140.07 -67.41
CA SER A 9 67.17 141.37 -67.65
C SER A 9 66.06 141.80 -66.62
N CYS A 10 65.49 143.02 -66.73
CA CYS A 10 64.64 143.73 -65.74
C CYS A 10 63.23 143.13 -65.48
N SER A 11 62.57 142.56 -66.49
CA SER A 11 61.29 141.83 -66.31
C SER A 11 61.39 140.75 -65.22
N GLU A 12 62.61 140.27 -64.98
CA GLU A 12 62.89 139.19 -64.04
C GLU A 12 62.84 139.63 -62.56
N ARG A 13 62.70 140.93 -62.24
CA ARG A 13 62.64 141.38 -60.83
C ARG A 13 61.23 141.56 -60.28
N HIS A 14 60.29 142.09 -61.06
CA HIS A 14 58.91 142.29 -60.57
C HIS A 14 58.18 140.97 -60.38
N GLN A 15 58.46 140.00 -61.26
CA GLN A 15 58.09 138.60 -61.06
C GLN A 15 58.43 138.15 -59.62
N LYS A 16 59.67 138.41 -59.16
CA LYS A 16 60.18 137.88 -57.88
C LYS A 16 59.42 138.30 -56.62
N LEU A 17 58.79 139.47 -56.56
CA LEU A 17 58.16 139.97 -55.31
C LEU A 17 56.71 139.51 -55.13
N VAL A 18 55.94 139.46 -56.23
CA VAL A 18 54.62 138.81 -56.22
C VAL A 18 54.80 137.33 -55.92
N ASP A 19 55.87 136.74 -56.45
CA ASP A 19 56.28 135.38 -56.11
C ASP A 19 56.53 135.24 -54.60
N GLU A 20 57.19 136.20 -53.93
CA GLU A 20 57.49 136.11 -52.48
C GLU A 20 56.25 136.14 -51.56
N ASN A 21 55.26 137.00 -51.82
CA ASN A 21 54.06 137.08 -50.97
C ASN A 21 53.09 135.93 -51.22
N TYR A 22 52.98 135.51 -52.49
CA TYR A 22 52.30 134.27 -52.83
C TYR A 22 52.97 133.08 -52.09
N CYS A 23 54.31 133.04 -52.01
CA CYS A 23 55.05 132.04 -51.26
C CYS A 23 54.72 132.02 -49.75
N LYS A 24 54.53 133.17 -49.09
CA LYS A 24 54.25 133.19 -47.63
C LYS A 24 52.85 132.70 -47.27
N LYS A 25 51.82 133.05 -48.06
CA LYS A 25 50.45 132.55 -47.84
C LYS A 25 50.40 131.04 -48.07
N LEU A 26 51.10 130.56 -49.10
CA LEU A 26 51.34 129.14 -49.31
C LEU A 26 52.02 128.48 -48.10
N HIS A 27 52.97 129.17 -47.45
CA HIS A 27 53.69 128.64 -46.28
C HIS A 27 52.81 128.45 -45.03
N VAL A 28 51.96 129.41 -44.66
CA VAL A 28 51.08 129.26 -43.48
C VAL A 28 49.99 128.22 -43.73
N GLN A 29 49.46 128.16 -44.95
CA GLN A 29 48.50 127.13 -45.34
C GLN A 29 49.18 125.75 -45.31
N ALA A 30 50.46 125.66 -45.72
CA ALA A 30 51.27 124.46 -45.54
C ALA A 30 51.43 124.10 -44.06
N LEU A 31 51.67 125.05 -43.14
CA LEU A 31 51.82 124.74 -41.70
C LEU A 31 50.54 124.20 -41.05
N LYS A 32 49.36 124.75 -41.37
CA LYS A 32 48.08 124.20 -40.87
C LYS A 32 47.78 122.83 -41.45
N ASN A 33 48.09 122.63 -42.73
CA ASN A 33 48.01 121.32 -43.38
C ASN A 33 48.97 120.33 -42.70
N ILE A 34 50.18 120.76 -42.36
CA ILE A 34 51.15 119.93 -41.61
C ILE A 34 50.63 119.59 -40.22
N ASN A 35 50.08 120.54 -39.46
CA ASN A 35 49.66 120.28 -38.07
C ASN A 35 48.41 119.38 -37.99
N SER A 36 47.46 119.55 -38.92
CA SER A 36 46.33 118.62 -39.08
C SER A 36 46.80 117.25 -39.55
N GLN A 37 47.77 117.18 -40.48
CA GLN A 37 48.43 115.92 -40.86
C GLN A 37 49.12 115.25 -39.66
N ILE A 38 49.80 115.99 -38.77
CA ILE A 38 50.45 115.45 -37.57
C ILE A 38 49.43 114.88 -36.57
N ARG A 39 48.32 115.60 -36.28
CA ARG A 39 47.27 115.07 -35.40
C ARG A 39 46.61 113.82 -35.97
N ASN A 40 46.30 113.82 -37.27
CA ASN A 40 45.74 112.65 -37.94
C ASN A 40 46.73 111.47 -37.88
N ARG A 41 48.03 111.72 -38.07
CA ARG A 41 49.08 110.71 -37.90
C ARG A 41 49.19 110.18 -36.47
N MET A 42 49.05 111.03 -35.44
CA MET A 42 49.06 110.57 -34.05
C MET A 42 47.88 109.67 -33.73
N VAL A 43 46.66 110.02 -34.17
CA VAL A 43 45.46 109.19 -33.99
C VAL A 43 45.56 107.90 -34.81
N GLN A 44 46.14 107.94 -36.01
CA GLN A 44 46.47 106.74 -36.78
C GLN A 44 47.44 105.86 -36.00
N ASN A 45 48.56 106.38 -35.52
CA ASN A 45 49.53 105.62 -34.73
C ASN A 45 48.91 105.01 -33.45
N GLU A 46 48.03 105.70 -32.73
CA GLU A 46 47.35 105.14 -31.55
C GLU A 46 46.37 104.03 -31.91
N ASN A 47 45.63 104.20 -33.02
CA ASN A 47 44.74 103.16 -33.53
C ASN A 47 45.55 101.97 -34.05
N ASP A 48 46.66 102.20 -34.72
CA ASP A 48 47.59 101.17 -35.20
C ASP A 48 48.16 100.40 -34.01
N ASN A 49 48.66 101.08 -32.97
CA ASN A 49 49.09 100.45 -31.72
C ASN A 49 47.97 99.63 -31.03
N ARG A 50 46.72 100.11 -31.05
CA ARG A 50 45.57 99.35 -30.51
C ARG A 50 45.22 98.14 -31.37
N VAL A 51 45.34 98.26 -32.69
CA VAL A 51 45.16 97.18 -33.66
C VAL A 51 46.25 96.14 -33.46
N GLU A 52 47.51 96.54 -33.35
CA GLU A 52 48.67 95.68 -33.05
C GLU A 52 48.50 94.95 -31.71
N ARG A 53 48.07 95.64 -30.64
CA ARG A 53 47.77 94.96 -29.36
C ARG A 53 46.64 93.95 -29.47
N LYS A 54 45.58 94.26 -30.24
CA LYS A 54 44.48 93.32 -30.49
C LYS A 54 44.92 92.15 -31.38
N GLN A 55 45.83 92.38 -32.33
CA GLN A 55 46.43 91.34 -33.16
C GLN A 55 47.31 90.44 -32.29
N PHE A 56 48.17 91.00 -31.45
CA PHE A 56 49.01 90.26 -30.50
C PHE A 56 48.18 89.43 -29.53
N LEU A 57 47.11 89.98 -28.95
CA LEU A 57 46.22 89.21 -28.07
C LEU A 57 45.48 88.09 -28.82
N ARG A 58 45.09 88.32 -30.07
CA ARG A 58 44.51 87.26 -30.90
C ARG A 58 45.51 86.18 -31.24
N LEU A 59 46.76 86.54 -31.53
CA LEU A 59 47.84 85.58 -31.75
C LEU A 59 48.05 84.74 -30.51
N LEU A 60 48.16 85.36 -29.32
CA LEU A 60 48.30 84.64 -28.06
C LEU A 60 47.11 83.73 -27.76
N GLN A 61 45.88 84.18 -28.04
CA GLN A 61 44.67 83.36 -27.89
C GLN A 61 44.64 82.20 -28.88
N ASN A 62 45.08 82.41 -30.12
CA ASN A 62 45.18 81.35 -31.12
C ASN A 62 46.24 80.32 -30.72
N GLU A 63 47.41 80.76 -30.25
CA GLU A 63 48.47 79.87 -29.74
C GLU A 63 47.99 79.08 -28.53
N GLN A 64 47.28 79.71 -27.59
CA GLN A 64 46.67 79.00 -26.45
C GLN A 64 45.63 77.99 -26.91
N PHE A 65 44.77 78.36 -27.86
CA PHE A 65 43.76 77.46 -28.42
C PHE A 65 44.39 76.29 -29.18
N GLU A 66 45.48 76.52 -29.92
CA GLU A 66 46.26 75.48 -30.59
C GLU A 66 46.88 74.52 -29.57
N LEU A 67 47.48 75.03 -28.50
CA LEU A 67 48.02 74.20 -27.41
C LEU A 67 46.93 73.37 -26.71
N ASP A 68 45.79 73.99 -26.37
CA ASP A 68 44.66 73.30 -25.75
C ASP A 68 44.08 72.22 -26.68
N MET A 69 44.03 72.51 -27.99
CA MET A 69 43.60 71.56 -29.01
C MET A 69 44.58 70.40 -29.15
N GLU A 70 45.88 70.67 -29.20
CA GLU A 70 46.94 69.65 -29.24
C GLU A 70 46.90 68.76 -28.00
N GLU A 71 46.76 69.35 -26.81
CA GLU A 71 46.63 68.60 -25.56
C GLU A 71 45.36 67.74 -25.54
N ALA A 72 44.24 68.26 -26.05
CA ALA A 72 42.99 67.50 -26.19
C ALA A 72 43.13 66.33 -27.17
N ILE A 73 43.84 66.52 -28.29
CA ILE A 73 44.12 65.46 -29.27
C ILE A 73 45.02 64.39 -28.63
N GLN A 74 46.09 64.79 -27.95
CA GLN A 74 47.00 63.87 -27.25
C GLN A 74 46.25 63.04 -26.19
N LYS A 75 45.45 63.70 -25.33
CA LYS A 75 44.60 63.01 -24.35
C LYS A 75 43.58 62.09 -25.01
N ALA A 76 43.00 62.48 -26.14
CA ALA A 76 42.06 61.64 -26.87
C ALA A 76 42.75 60.39 -27.46
N GLU A 77 43.96 60.54 -27.99
CA GLU A 77 44.77 59.42 -28.48
C GLU A 77 45.20 58.48 -27.35
N GLU A 78 45.67 59.02 -26.23
CA GLU A 78 46.00 58.23 -25.04
C GLU A 78 44.78 57.47 -24.51
N ASN A 79 43.63 58.13 -24.42
CA ASN A 79 42.37 57.48 -24.03
C ASN A 79 41.94 56.39 -25.02
N LYS A 80 42.12 56.58 -26.33
CA LYS A 80 41.88 55.53 -27.33
C LYS A 80 42.81 54.34 -27.10
N ARG A 81 44.11 54.58 -26.92
CA ARG A 81 45.10 53.52 -26.65
C ARG A 81 44.79 52.77 -25.35
N LEU A 82 44.42 53.47 -24.29
CA LEU A 82 44.00 52.86 -23.03
C LEU A 82 42.75 51.99 -23.19
N LYS A 83 41.74 52.48 -23.92
CA LYS A 83 40.53 51.68 -24.23
C LYS A 83 40.84 50.46 -25.09
N GLU A 84 41.71 50.58 -26.09
CA GLU A 84 42.14 49.43 -26.89
C GLU A 84 42.90 48.40 -26.05
N LEU A 85 43.75 48.84 -25.12
CA LEU A 85 44.44 47.94 -24.19
C LEU A 85 43.46 47.25 -23.24
N GLN A 86 42.46 47.98 -22.71
CA GLN A 86 41.40 47.42 -21.88
C GLN A 86 40.59 46.37 -22.65
N LEU A 87 40.13 46.70 -23.86
CA LEU A 87 39.40 45.74 -24.72
C LEU A 87 40.23 44.49 -25.01
N LYS A 88 41.53 44.63 -25.30
CA LYS A 88 42.42 43.47 -25.49
C LYS A 88 42.58 42.62 -24.23
N GLN A 89 42.57 43.23 -23.05
CA GLN A 89 42.61 42.50 -21.77
C GLN A 89 41.28 41.80 -21.51
N GLU A 90 40.15 42.47 -21.75
CA GLU A 90 38.81 41.90 -21.64
C GLU A 90 38.60 40.74 -22.62
N GLU A 91 39.05 40.86 -23.86
CA GLU A 91 39.00 39.78 -24.86
C GLU A 91 39.84 38.57 -24.42
N LYS A 92 41.05 38.78 -23.90
CA LYS A 92 41.87 37.70 -23.34
C LYS A 92 41.19 37.02 -22.18
N LEU A 93 40.65 37.80 -21.24
CA LEU A 93 39.91 37.27 -20.10
C LEU A 93 38.66 36.51 -20.56
N ALA A 94 37.91 37.03 -21.52
CA ALA A 94 36.74 36.38 -22.08
C ALA A 94 37.10 35.07 -22.78
N MET A 95 38.21 35.02 -23.52
CA MET A 95 38.73 33.80 -24.13
C MET A 95 39.17 32.77 -23.08
N GLU A 96 39.86 33.19 -22.02
CA GLU A 96 40.26 32.29 -20.92
C GLU A 96 39.05 31.75 -20.17
N LEU A 97 38.08 32.61 -19.86
CA LEU A 97 36.81 32.20 -19.26
C LEU A 97 36.02 31.25 -20.18
N ALA A 98 36.03 31.48 -21.49
CA ALA A 98 35.38 30.59 -22.45
C ALA A 98 36.10 29.23 -22.52
N LYS A 99 37.43 29.20 -22.47
CA LYS A 99 38.22 27.96 -22.39
C LYS A 99 37.91 27.18 -21.12
N LEU A 100 37.94 27.83 -19.96
CA LEU A 100 37.60 27.20 -18.68
C LEU A 100 36.19 26.64 -18.67
N LYS A 101 35.19 27.39 -19.18
CA LYS A 101 33.82 26.90 -19.33
C LYS A 101 33.72 25.72 -20.30
N HIS A 102 34.50 25.74 -21.38
CA HIS A 102 34.48 24.67 -22.35
C HIS A 102 35.14 23.39 -21.80
N GLU A 103 36.21 23.52 -21.03
CA GLU A 103 36.85 22.43 -20.30
C GLU A 103 35.91 21.84 -19.24
N SER A 104 35.26 22.68 -18.44
CA SER A 104 34.27 22.21 -17.45
C SER A 104 33.10 21.47 -18.11
N LEU A 105 32.58 21.99 -19.22
CA LEU A 105 31.52 21.33 -19.98
C LEU A 105 31.97 20.00 -20.61
N LYS A 106 33.21 19.94 -21.11
CA LYS A 106 33.80 18.68 -21.60
C LYS A 106 33.89 17.65 -20.49
N ASP A 107 34.38 18.04 -19.32
CA ASP A 107 34.51 17.16 -18.16
C ASP A 107 33.14 16.68 -17.67
N GLU A 108 32.14 17.57 -17.58
CA GLU A 108 30.77 17.21 -17.24
C GLU A 108 30.15 16.25 -18.26
N LYS A 109 30.33 16.50 -19.56
CA LYS A 109 29.82 15.63 -20.63
C LYS A 109 30.50 14.27 -20.63
N MET A 110 31.80 14.23 -20.39
CA MET A 110 32.55 12.99 -20.21
C MET A 110 32.04 12.21 -18.98
N ARG A 111 31.85 12.89 -17.84
CA ARG A 111 31.28 12.27 -16.62
C ARG A 111 29.85 11.78 -16.86
N GLN A 112 29.02 12.51 -17.61
CA GLN A 112 27.69 12.07 -18.04
C GLN A 112 27.77 10.77 -18.86
N GLN A 113 28.64 10.71 -19.86
CA GLN A 113 28.85 9.49 -20.64
C GLN A 113 29.31 8.32 -19.77
N VAL A 114 30.18 8.55 -18.80
CA VAL A 114 30.64 7.52 -17.86
C VAL A 114 29.49 7.06 -16.95
N ARG A 115 28.66 7.96 -16.44
CA ARG A 115 27.46 7.62 -15.64
C ARG A 115 26.47 6.77 -16.44
N GLU A 116 26.21 7.16 -17.70
CA GLU A 116 25.27 6.44 -18.55
C GLU A 116 25.80 5.06 -18.97
N ASN A 117 27.09 4.96 -19.31
CA ASN A 117 27.69 3.73 -19.84
C ASN A 117 28.16 2.75 -18.75
N SER A 118 28.52 3.23 -17.56
CA SER A 118 28.97 2.36 -16.48
C SER A 118 27.81 1.61 -15.83
N ILE A 119 27.97 0.29 -15.71
CA ILE A 119 26.97 -0.59 -15.10
C ILE A 119 26.91 -0.33 -13.60
N GLU A 120 28.07 -0.12 -12.95
CA GLU A 120 28.17 0.08 -11.50
C GLU A 120 27.41 1.32 -11.00
N LEU A 121 27.55 2.46 -11.68
CA LEU A 121 26.84 3.69 -11.30
C LEU A 121 25.34 3.53 -11.53
N ARG A 122 24.93 2.87 -12.62
CA ARG A 122 23.53 2.58 -12.90
C ARG A 122 22.90 1.66 -11.85
N GLU A 123 23.62 0.65 -11.39
CA GLU A 123 23.18 -0.23 -10.30
C GLU A 123 23.10 0.51 -8.98
N LEU A 124 24.08 1.36 -8.68
CA LEU A 124 24.05 2.22 -7.50
C LEU A 124 22.84 3.16 -7.54
N GLU A 125 22.58 3.84 -8.65
CA GLU A 125 21.41 4.69 -8.82
C GLU A 125 20.10 3.91 -8.63
N LYS A 126 19.99 2.69 -9.17
CA LYS A 126 18.82 1.83 -8.95
C LYS A 126 18.64 1.50 -7.47
N LYS A 127 19.72 1.17 -6.76
CA LYS A 127 19.70 0.91 -5.30
C LYS A 127 19.31 2.16 -4.51
N LEU A 128 19.78 3.34 -4.89
CA LEU A 128 19.42 4.62 -4.27
C LEU A 128 17.96 4.97 -4.54
N LYS A 129 17.46 4.81 -5.76
CA LYS A 129 16.04 4.98 -6.10
C LYS A 129 15.16 4.05 -5.28
N ALA A 130 15.53 2.77 -5.18
CA ALA A 130 14.82 1.80 -4.34
C ALA A 130 14.81 2.21 -2.85
N ALA A 131 15.91 2.77 -2.35
CA ALA A 131 15.99 3.29 -0.98
C ALA A 131 15.02 4.47 -0.75
N TYR A 132 14.91 5.40 -1.70
CA TYR A 132 13.92 6.49 -1.64
C TYR A 132 12.49 5.94 -1.62
N MET A 133 12.18 4.99 -2.50
CA MET A 133 10.86 4.33 -2.51
C MET A 133 10.55 3.63 -1.19
N ASN A 134 11.55 3.00 -0.56
CA ASN A 134 11.41 2.36 0.75
C ASN A 134 11.19 3.37 1.87
N LYS A 135 11.89 4.51 1.84
CA LYS A 135 11.68 5.61 2.78
C LYS A 135 10.27 6.19 2.66
N GLU A 136 9.80 6.43 1.44
CA GLU A 136 8.43 6.89 1.18
C GLU A 136 7.39 5.86 1.65
N ARG A 137 7.61 4.58 1.37
CA ARG A 137 6.73 3.51 1.84
C ARG A 137 6.67 3.45 3.37
N ALA A 138 7.80 3.62 4.05
CA ALA A 138 7.83 3.67 5.51
C ALA A 138 7.04 4.87 6.06
N ALA A 139 7.17 6.04 5.43
CA ALA A 139 6.37 7.21 5.78
C ALA A 139 4.87 6.98 5.57
N GLN A 140 4.47 6.35 4.46
CA GLN A 140 3.06 5.99 4.19
C GLN A 140 2.51 4.98 5.20
N ILE A 141 3.32 4.00 5.66
CA ILE A 141 2.90 3.05 6.68
C ILE A 141 2.69 3.78 8.01
N ALA A 142 3.63 4.64 8.41
CA ALA A 142 3.51 5.45 9.62
C ALA A 142 2.28 6.37 9.59
N GLU A 143 1.99 6.98 8.44
CA GLU A 143 0.78 7.79 8.22
C GLU A 143 -0.49 6.94 8.35
N LYS A 144 -0.54 5.78 7.68
CA LYS A 144 -1.67 4.85 7.79
C LYS A 144 -1.89 4.38 9.22
N ASP A 145 -0.82 4.09 9.95
CA ASP A 145 -0.93 3.65 11.33
C ASP A 145 -1.38 4.81 12.24
N ALA A 146 -0.90 6.04 12.03
CA ALA A 146 -1.43 7.22 12.72
C ALA A 146 -2.94 7.41 12.47
N ILE A 147 -3.39 7.26 11.21
CA ILE A 147 -4.81 7.31 10.85
C ILE A 147 -5.60 6.21 11.57
N LYS A 148 -5.10 4.97 11.63
CA LYS A 148 -5.75 3.88 12.37
C LYS A 148 -5.85 4.20 13.86
N TYR A 149 -4.78 4.73 14.47
CA TYR A 149 -4.81 5.13 15.88
C TYR A 149 -5.86 6.22 16.14
N GLU A 150 -5.98 7.19 15.25
CA GLU A 150 -7.05 8.20 15.34
C GLU A 150 -8.45 7.59 15.20
N GLN A 151 -8.64 6.66 14.26
CA GLN A 151 -9.91 5.96 14.09
C GLN A 151 -10.27 5.15 15.34
N MET A 152 -9.34 4.36 15.88
CA MET A 152 -9.54 3.62 17.12
C MET A 152 -9.89 4.54 18.30
N LYS A 153 -9.28 5.73 18.37
CA LYS A 153 -9.62 6.73 19.38
C LYS A 153 -11.04 7.25 19.21
N ARG A 154 -11.47 7.57 17.99
CA ARG A 154 -12.85 8.02 17.69
C ARG A 154 -13.86 6.91 17.98
N ASP A 155 -13.59 5.68 17.56
CA ASP A 155 -14.47 4.54 17.83
C ASP A 155 -14.60 4.27 19.33
N ALA A 156 -13.51 4.40 20.09
CA ALA A 156 -13.55 4.29 21.55
C ALA A 156 -14.36 5.42 22.20
N GLU A 157 -14.31 6.64 21.67
CA GLU A 157 -15.14 7.76 22.12
C GLU A 157 -16.63 7.49 21.83
N ILE A 158 -16.97 7.03 20.62
CA ILE A 158 -18.34 6.64 20.24
C ILE A 158 -18.84 5.49 21.12
N ALA A 159 -18.02 4.47 21.38
CA ALA A 159 -18.40 3.36 22.24
C ALA A 159 -18.70 3.84 23.67
N LYS A 160 -17.94 4.82 24.20
CA LYS A 160 -18.22 5.42 25.51
C LYS A 160 -19.56 6.16 25.52
N THR A 161 -19.85 6.99 24.51
CA THR A 161 -21.13 7.70 24.44
C THR A 161 -22.30 6.73 24.33
N MET A 162 -22.18 5.69 23.50
CA MET A 162 -23.19 4.63 23.37
C MET A 162 -23.40 3.88 24.70
N MET A 163 -22.34 3.53 25.42
CA MET A 163 -22.45 2.91 26.75
C MET A 163 -23.14 3.82 27.77
N GLU A 164 -22.86 5.13 27.73
CA GLU A 164 -23.53 6.10 28.60
C GLU A 164 -25.02 6.21 28.29
N GLU A 165 -25.40 6.25 27.01
CA GLU A 165 -26.79 6.25 26.57
C GLU A 165 -27.52 4.96 26.95
N HIS A 166 -26.91 3.79 26.72
CA HIS A 166 -27.46 2.51 27.17
C HIS A 166 -27.66 2.48 28.68
N LYS A 167 -26.71 3.00 29.47
CA LYS A 167 -26.86 3.11 30.93
C LYS A 167 -28.01 4.04 31.33
N ARG A 168 -28.30 5.09 30.56
CA ARG A 168 -29.46 5.96 30.81
C ARG A 168 -30.76 5.21 30.54
N ILE A 169 -30.86 4.51 29.42
CA ILE A 169 -32.04 3.70 29.05
C ILE A 169 -32.31 2.64 30.12
N ILE A 170 -31.31 1.87 30.54
CA ILE A 170 -31.46 0.85 31.60
C ILE A 170 -31.96 1.46 32.91
N LYS A 171 -31.47 2.65 33.30
CA LYS A 171 -31.94 3.34 34.50
C LYS A 171 -33.41 3.75 34.38
N GLU A 172 -33.84 4.21 33.21
CA GLU A 172 -35.24 4.57 32.95
C GLU A 172 -36.16 3.34 32.96
N GLU A 173 -35.73 2.23 32.36
CA GLU A 173 -36.45 0.95 32.38
C GLU A 173 -36.59 0.42 33.81
N ASN A 174 -35.51 0.38 34.58
CA ASN A 174 -35.53 -0.02 35.99
C ASN A 174 -36.49 0.87 36.81
N ALA A 175 -36.46 2.19 36.59
CA ALA A 175 -37.36 3.11 37.28
C ALA A 175 -38.84 2.90 36.88
N ALA A 176 -39.11 2.52 35.63
CA ALA A 176 -40.45 2.17 35.17
C ALA A 176 -40.91 0.83 35.77
N GLU A 177 -40.03 -0.15 35.87
CA GLU A 177 -40.28 -1.43 36.50
C GLU A 177 -40.55 -1.28 38.01
N ASP A 178 -39.78 -0.46 38.71
CA ASP A 178 -40.01 -0.12 40.12
C ASP A 178 -41.39 0.51 40.34
N LYS A 179 -41.83 1.38 39.43
CA LYS A 179 -43.19 1.95 39.48
C LYS A 179 -44.26 0.86 39.31
N ARG A 180 -44.07 -0.07 38.36
CA ARG A 180 -44.99 -1.22 38.17
C ARG A 180 -45.02 -2.11 39.41
N ASN A 181 -43.87 -2.37 40.02
CA ASN A 181 -43.77 -3.18 41.23
C ASN A 181 -44.46 -2.51 42.43
N LYS A 182 -44.34 -1.17 42.57
CA LYS A 182 -45.10 -0.42 43.59
C LYS A 182 -46.61 -0.53 43.40
N VAL A 183 -47.10 -0.43 42.16
CA VAL A 183 -48.54 -0.61 41.86
C VAL A 183 -49.00 -2.03 42.18
N LYS A 184 -48.19 -3.06 41.83
CA LYS A 184 -48.49 -4.46 42.20
C LYS A 184 -48.53 -4.66 43.72
N ALA A 185 -47.60 -4.07 44.46
CA ALA A 185 -47.58 -4.15 45.92
C ALA A 185 -48.82 -3.51 46.55
N GLN A 186 -49.26 -2.35 46.03
CA GLN A 186 -50.51 -1.72 46.45
C GLN A 186 -51.73 -2.61 46.18
N TYR A 187 -51.77 -3.25 45.00
CA TYR A 187 -52.83 -4.19 44.65
C TYR A 187 -52.88 -5.40 45.60
N TYR A 188 -51.73 -5.96 46.00
CA TYR A 188 -51.68 -7.05 46.99
C TYR A 188 -52.19 -6.61 48.36
N LEU A 189 -51.80 -5.42 48.83
CA LEU A 189 -52.29 -4.87 50.10
C LEU A 189 -53.82 -4.68 50.09
N ASP A 190 -54.40 -4.28 48.97
CA ASP A 190 -55.84 -4.12 48.84
C ASP A 190 -56.56 -5.48 48.77
N LEU A 191 -55.95 -6.50 48.18
CA LEU A 191 -56.47 -7.88 48.19
C LEU A 191 -56.45 -8.48 49.60
N GLU A 192 -55.37 -8.25 50.37
CA GLU A 192 -55.28 -8.67 51.77
C GLU A 192 -56.42 -8.07 52.60
N LYS A 193 -56.70 -6.77 52.45
CA LYS A 193 -57.85 -6.13 53.12
C LYS A 193 -59.19 -6.76 52.74
N GLN A 194 -59.39 -7.12 51.48
CA GLN A 194 -60.61 -7.81 51.04
C GLN A 194 -60.75 -9.20 51.69
N LEU A 195 -59.64 -9.92 51.86
CA LEU A 195 -59.63 -11.21 52.57
C LEU A 195 -59.93 -11.04 54.06
N GLU A 196 -59.33 -10.05 54.71
CA GLU A 196 -59.62 -9.71 56.11
C GLU A 196 -61.11 -9.35 56.30
N GLU A 197 -61.71 -8.60 55.37
CA GLU A 197 -63.14 -8.29 55.39
C GLU A 197 -64.03 -9.54 55.22
N GLN A 198 -63.63 -10.49 54.37
CA GLN A 198 -64.35 -11.76 54.22
C GLN A 198 -64.24 -12.62 55.47
N GLU A 199 -63.08 -12.65 56.13
CA GLU A 199 -62.90 -13.38 57.39
C GLU A 199 -63.74 -12.79 58.52
N LYS A 200 -63.81 -11.46 58.63
CA LYS A 200 -64.71 -10.78 59.58
C LYS A 200 -66.17 -11.13 59.34
N LYS A 201 -66.62 -11.13 58.08
CA LYS A 201 -68.00 -11.56 57.74
C LYS A 201 -68.28 -13.01 58.12
N LYS A 202 -67.29 -13.92 57.98
CA LYS A 202 -67.42 -15.31 58.44
C LYS A 202 -67.53 -15.40 59.96
N GLN A 203 -66.76 -14.60 60.70
CA GLN A 203 -66.85 -14.52 62.16
C GLN A 203 -68.23 -14.02 62.61
N GLU A 204 -68.74 -12.95 62.01
CA GLU A 204 -70.09 -12.42 62.29
C GLU A 204 -71.19 -13.44 61.99
N ALA A 205 -71.09 -14.18 60.87
CA ALA A 205 -72.03 -15.24 60.54
C ALA A 205 -71.97 -16.41 61.53
N TYR A 206 -70.77 -16.76 62.01
CA TYR A 206 -70.59 -17.80 63.02
C TYR A 206 -71.21 -17.39 64.37
N GLU A 207 -71.08 -16.12 64.78
CA GLU A 207 -71.74 -15.60 65.98
C GLU A 207 -73.26 -15.63 65.87
N GLN A 208 -73.82 -15.34 64.68
CA GLN A 208 -75.26 -15.45 64.42
C GLN A 208 -75.73 -16.90 64.52
N LEU A 209 -74.99 -17.85 63.92
CA LEU A 209 -75.30 -19.28 64.01
C LEU A 209 -75.29 -19.77 65.46
N LEU A 210 -74.36 -19.28 66.29
CA LEU A 210 -74.31 -19.65 67.71
C LEU A 210 -75.54 -19.13 68.48
N LYS A 211 -76.02 -17.93 68.17
CA LYS A 211 -77.26 -17.37 68.73
C LYS A 211 -78.49 -18.18 68.29
N GLU A 212 -78.56 -18.56 67.02
CA GLU A 212 -79.63 -19.43 66.49
C GLU A 212 -79.61 -20.81 67.15
N LYS A 213 -78.42 -21.41 67.33
CA LYS A 213 -78.29 -22.69 68.04
C LYS A 213 -78.83 -22.61 69.47
N LEU A 214 -78.47 -21.57 70.23
CA LEU A 214 -78.98 -21.37 71.59
C LEU A 214 -80.52 -21.24 71.60
N MET A 215 -81.08 -20.53 70.62
CA MET A 215 -82.53 -20.38 70.48
C MET A 215 -83.22 -21.71 70.08
N ILE A 216 -82.58 -22.52 69.24
CA ILE A 216 -83.06 -23.87 68.90
C ILE A 216 -83.03 -24.78 70.13
N ASP A 217 -81.96 -24.73 70.94
CA ASP A 217 -81.85 -25.51 72.17
C ASP A 217 -82.96 -25.15 73.18
N GLU A 218 -83.38 -23.88 73.24
CA GLU A 218 -84.54 -23.44 74.04
C GLU A 218 -85.87 -24.00 73.51
N ILE A 219 -86.07 -24.04 72.18
CA ILE A 219 -87.26 -24.63 71.56
C ILE A 219 -87.30 -26.13 71.83
N VAL A 220 -86.18 -26.83 71.68
CA VAL A 220 -86.07 -28.26 71.95
C VAL A 220 -86.38 -28.56 73.42
N ARG A 221 -85.90 -27.75 74.37
CA ARG A 221 -86.30 -27.87 75.78
C ARG A 221 -87.81 -27.76 75.99
N LYS A 222 -88.47 -26.78 75.36
CA LYS A 222 -89.93 -26.63 75.43
C LYS A 222 -90.68 -27.83 74.85
N ILE A 223 -90.20 -28.39 73.74
CA ILE A 223 -90.78 -29.62 73.16
C ILE A 223 -90.65 -30.80 74.12
N TYR A 224 -89.48 -30.98 74.77
CA TYR A 224 -89.31 -32.06 75.75
C TYR A 224 -90.23 -31.91 76.98
N GLU A 225 -90.52 -30.67 77.41
CA GLU A 225 -91.45 -30.39 78.50
C GLU A 225 -92.91 -30.69 78.10
N GLU A 226 -93.31 -30.31 76.90
CA GLU A 226 -94.63 -30.61 76.32
C GLU A 226 -94.84 -32.11 76.12
N ASP A 227 -93.85 -32.82 75.55
CA ASP A 227 -93.89 -34.28 75.36
C ASP A 227 -93.98 -35.04 76.69
N ARG A 228 -93.37 -34.50 77.76
CA ARG A 228 -93.42 -35.11 79.09
C ARG A 228 -94.82 -35.00 79.71
N LEU A 229 -95.50 -33.87 79.51
CA LEU A 229 -96.88 -33.66 79.91
C LEU A 229 -97.84 -34.54 79.10
N GLU A 230 -97.62 -34.65 77.78
CA GLU A 230 -98.45 -35.49 76.91
C GLU A 230 -98.31 -36.99 77.26
N LYS A 231 -97.11 -37.45 77.61
CA LYS A 231 -96.87 -38.84 78.08
C LYS A 231 -97.61 -39.14 79.38
N GLN A 232 -97.69 -38.20 80.31
CA GLN A 232 -98.44 -38.38 81.57
C GLN A 232 -99.95 -38.52 81.31
N GLN A 233 -100.51 -37.68 80.43
CA GLN A 233 -101.93 -37.78 80.03
C GLN A 233 -102.24 -39.07 79.25
N LYS A 234 -101.30 -39.56 78.42
CA LYS A 234 -101.43 -40.85 77.72
C LYS A 234 -101.40 -42.04 78.69
N LEU A 235 -100.58 -42.00 79.74
CA LEU A 235 -100.50 -43.06 80.77
C LEU A 235 -101.79 -43.18 81.58
N GLU A 236 -102.43 -42.06 81.90
CA GLU A 236 -103.73 -42.05 82.61
C GLU A 236 -104.86 -42.61 81.73
N LYS A 237 -104.90 -42.27 80.44
CA LYS A 237 -105.85 -42.84 79.47
C LYS A 237 -105.58 -44.34 79.21
N MET A 238 -104.31 -44.74 79.16
CA MET A 238 -103.90 -46.13 78.98
C MET A 238 -104.30 -47.00 80.18
N ASN A 239 -104.17 -46.51 81.42
CA ASN A 239 -104.58 -47.27 82.61
C ASN A 239 -106.10 -47.47 82.71
N ALA A 240 -106.89 -46.50 82.26
CA ALA A 240 -108.35 -46.65 82.14
C ALA A 240 -108.72 -47.67 81.06
N MET A 241 -108.05 -47.62 79.89
CA MET A 241 -108.31 -48.55 78.78
C MET A 241 -107.77 -49.96 79.06
N ARG A 242 -106.68 -50.11 79.83
CA ARG A 242 -106.09 -51.41 80.22
C ARG A 242 -107.03 -52.23 81.10
N ARG A 243 -107.82 -51.60 81.97
CA ARG A 243 -108.86 -52.27 82.78
C ARG A 243 -109.99 -52.82 81.91
N TYR A 244 -110.45 -52.05 80.91
CA TYR A 244 -111.45 -52.52 79.94
C TYR A 244 -110.89 -53.58 78.97
N ILE A 245 -109.59 -53.52 78.63
CA ILE A 245 -108.92 -54.48 77.75
C ILE A 245 -108.65 -55.82 78.47
N GLU A 246 -108.33 -55.84 79.77
CA GLU A 246 -108.13 -57.09 80.52
C GLU A 246 -109.43 -57.92 80.64
N GLU A 247 -110.59 -57.26 80.69
CA GLU A 247 -111.89 -57.92 80.66
C GLU A 247 -112.22 -58.45 79.25
N PHE A 248 -111.92 -57.68 78.20
CA PHE A 248 -112.14 -58.08 76.80
C PHE A 248 -111.12 -59.13 76.29
N GLN A 249 -109.89 -59.16 76.82
CA GLN A 249 -108.84 -60.11 76.42
C GLN A 249 -109.08 -61.53 76.97
N LYS A 250 -109.78 -61.69 78.10
CA LYS A 250 -110.20 -63.01 78.58
C LYS A 250 -111.20 -63.67 77.61
N GLU A 251 -112.06 -62.86 76.98
CA GLU A 251 -113.04 -63.33 75.99
C GLU A 251 -112.42 -63.55 74.59
N GLN A 252 -111.46 -62.71 74.17
CA GLN A 252 -110.72 -62.91 72.91
C GLN A 252 -109.66 -64.03 72.92
N ALA A 253 -109.07 -64.37 74.07
CA ALA A 253 -108.04 -65.42 74.15
C ALA A 253 -108.58 -66.82 73.79
N LEU A 254 -109.87 -67.06 74.02
CA LEU A 254 -110.59 -68.26 73.56
C LEU A 254 -110.82 -68.27 72.05
N TRP A 255 -110.96 -67.10 71.43
CA TRP A 255 -111.14 -66.94 69.98
C TRP A 255 -109.82 -67.02 69.20
N ARG A 256 -108.72 -66.46 69.72
CA ARG A 256 -107.40 -66.44 69.03
C ARG A 256 -106.66 -67.78 69.00
N LYS A 257 -107.02 -68.78 69.82
CA LYS A 257 -106.47 -70.14 69.64
C LYS A 257 -106.98 -70.79 68.35
N LYS A 258 -108.22 -70.51 67.94
CA LYS A 258 -108.82 -71.07 66.70
C LYS A 258 -108.32 -70.42 65.41
N LYS A 259 -107.83 -69.18 65.45
CA LYS A 259 -107.38 -68.43 64.26
C LYS A 259 -105.88 -68.61 63.93
N ARG A 260 -105.08 -69.10 64.88
CA ARG A 260 -103.61 -69.20 64.74
C ARG A 260 -103.17 -70.40 63.90
N GLU A 261 -103.97 -71.46 63.88
CA GLU A 261 -103.75 -72.64 63.02
C GLU A 261 -103.94 -72.30 61.53
N GLU A 262 -104.74 -71.30 61.18
CA GLU A 262 -104.96 -70.88 59.79
C GLU A 262 -103.83 -70.00 59.21
N MET A 263 -103.04 -69.31 60.04
CA MET A 263 -101.98 -68.38 59.60
C MET A 263 -100.62 -69.05 59.36
N GLU A 264 -100.38 -70.24 59.93
CA GLU A 264 -99.14 -70.99 59.71
C GLU A 264 -99.02 -71.56 58.28
N GLU A 265 -100.15 -71.69 57.57
CA GLU A 265 -100.20 -72.12 56.17
C GLU A 265 -99.88 -71.00 55.18
N GLU A 266 -100.15 -69.73 55.51
CA GLU A 266 -99.88 -68.58 54.63
C GLU A 266 -98.40 -68.14 54.67
N ASN A 267 -97.70 -68.37 55.78
CA ASN A 267 -96.28 -68.03 55.94
C ASN A 267 -95.31 -68.90 55.11
N ARG A 268 -95.77 -70.02 54.51
CA ARG A 268 -94.96 -70.83 53.60
C ARG A 268 -94.78 -70.19 52.21
N LYS A 269 -95.72 -69.34 51.78
CA LYS A 269 -95.69 -68.69 50.44
C LYS A 269 -94.80 -67.45 50.37
N ILE A 270 -94.37 -66.91 51.51
CA ILE A 270 -93.54 -65.69 51.57
C ILE A 270 -92.04 -66.00 51.36
N ILE A 271 -91.60 -67.23 51.64
CA ILE A 271 -90.18 -67.65 51.50
C ILE A 271 -89.78 -67.81 50.02
N GLU A 272 -90.71 -68.18 49.14
CA GLU A 272 -90.45 -68.39 47.71
C GLU A 272 -90.18 -67.09 46.93
N PHE A 273 -90.66 -65.94 47.43
CA PHE A 273 -90.46 -64.64 46.78
C PHE A 273 -89.06 -64.05 47.06
N ALA A 274 -88.40 -64.42 48.15
CA ALA A 274 -87.07 -63.91 48.53
C ALA A 274 -85.94 -64.48 47.65
N ASN A 275 -86.06 -65.72 47.18
CA ASN A 275 -85.04 -66.37 46.33
C ASN A 275 -84.98 -65.82 44.89
N MET A 276 -86.03 -65.12 44.42
CA MET A 276 -86.14 -64.58 43.06
C MET A 276 -85.47 -63.19 42.87
N GLN A 277 -85.01 -62.55 43.94
CA GLN A 277 -84.26 -61.28 43.90
C GLN A 277 -82.74 -61.48 43.81
N GLN A 278 -82.19 -62.53 44.44
CA GLN A 278 -80.75 -62.80 44.45
C GLN A 278 -80.21 -63.25 43.07
N GLN A 279 -81.01 -63.95 42.25
CA GLN A 279 -80.59 -64.37 40.91
C GLN A 279 -80.47 -63.22 39.88
N ARG A 280 -81.01 -62.02 40.16
CA ARG A 280 -80.95 -60.88 39.21
C ARG A 280 -79.69 -60.01 39.36
N GLU A 281 -78.97 -60.11 40.48
CA GLU A 281 -77.71 -59.38 40.66
C GLU A 281 -76.51 -60.15 40.08
N GLU A 282 -76.55 -61.49 40.09
CA GLU A 282 -75.50 -62.34 39.54
C GLU A 282 -75.38 -62.24 38.00
N ASP A 283 -76.50 -62.08 37.28
CA ASP A 283 -76.51 -61.93 35.82
C ASP A 283 -75.96 -60.58 35.30
N ARG A 284 -75.88 -59.55 36.15
CA ARG A 284 -75.31 -58.24 35.78
C ARG A 284 -73.79 -58.23 35.83
N MET A 285 -73.18 -59.00 36.73
CA MET A 285 -71.73 -59.04 36.90
C MET A 285 -71.04 -59.89 35.82
N ALA A 286 -71.71 -60.89 35.25
CA ALA A 286 -71.18 -61.75 34.18
C ALA A 286 -70.98 -61.04 32.82
N LYS A 287 -71.81 -60.02 32.49
CA LYS A 287 -71.74 -59.31 31.20
C LYS A 287 -70.62 -58.26 31.09
N VAL A 288 -70.06 -57.83 32.21
CA VAL A 288 -68.97 -56.84 32.23
C VAL A 288 -67.63 -57.52 31.90
N GLN A 289 -67.39 -58.72 32.43
CA GLN A 289 -66.15 -59.47 32.25
C GLN A 289 -65.96 -59.94 30.79
N GLU A 290 -67.04 -60.33 30.10
CA GLU A 290 -66.99 -60.80 28.70
C GLU A 290 -66.60 -59.69 27.68
N ASN A 291 -66.82 -58.41 28.03
CA ASN A 291 -66.49 -57.27 27.17
C ASN A 291 -65.03 -56.79 27.32
N GLU A 292 -64.40 -57.02 28.49
CA GLU A 292 -62.99 -56.71 28.71
C GLU A 292 -62.06 -57.71 28.03
N GLU A 293 -62.43 -59.00 28.00
CA GLU A 293 -61.66 -60.06 27.33
C GLU A 293 -61.60 -59.89 25.80
N LYS A 294 -62.70 -59.44 25.17
CA LYS A 294 -62.75 -59.16 23.72
C LYS A 294 -61.87 -57.98 23.31
N ARG A 295 -61.67 -57.00 24.21
CA ARG A 295 -60.85 -55.82 23.95
C ARG A 295 -59.34 -56.14 24.00
N LEU A 296 -58.93 -57.03 24.91
CA LEU A 296 -57.54 -57.51 25.02
C LEU A 296 -57.12 -58.38 23.83
N GLN A 297 -58.04 -59.20 23.29
CA GLN A 297 -57.77 -60.03 22.09
C GLN A 297 -57.53 -59.17 20.83
N LEU A 298 -58.24 -58.05 20.68
CA LEU A 298 -58.07 -57.14 19.54
C LEU A 298 -56.73 -56.39 19.60
N GLN A 299 -56.28 -56.03 20.80
CA GLN A 299 -55.02 -55.32 21.02
C GLN A 299 -53.81 -56.22 20.71
N ASN A 300 -53.86 -57.50 21.12
CA ASN A 300 -52.80 -58.49 20.86
C ASN A 300 -52.64 -58.85 19.37
N ALA A 301 -53.74 -58.85 18.60
CA ALA A 301 -53.68 -59.10 17.15
C ALA A 301 -53.05 -57.94 16.36
N LEU A 302 -53.10 -56.71 16.88
CA LEU A 302 -52.49 -55.53 16.25
C LEU A 302 -50.99 -55.45 16.52
N THR A 303 -50.53 -55.85 17.72
CA THR A 303 -49.10 -55.92 18.06
C THR A 303 -48.37 -56.98 17.26
N GLN A 304 -48.96 -58.16 17.06
CA GLN A 304 -48.36 -59.23 16.23
C GLN A 304 -48.18 -58.82 14.76
N LYS A 305 -49.15 -58.09 14.17
CA LYS A 305 -49.04 -57.57 12.80
C LYS A 305 -47.99 -56.46 12.65
N LEU A 306 -47.77 -55.65 13.70
CA LEU A 306 -46.71 -54.64 13.71
C LEU A 306 -45.31 -55.27 13.80
N GLU A 307 -45.15 -56.33 14.59
CA GLU A 307 -43.87 -57.06 14.71
C GLU A 307 -43.51 -57.82 13.42
N GLU A 308 -44.47 -58.43 12.73
CA GLU A 308 -44.25 -59.10 11.45
C GLU A 308 -43.85 -58.11 10.33
N MET A 309 -44.47 -56.92 10.29
CA MET A 309 -44.12 -55.87 9.33
C MET A 309 -42.73 -55.27 9.57
N LEU A 310 -42.29 -55.18 10.84
CA LEU A 310 -40.94 -54.72 11.18
C LEU A 310 -39.87 -55.76 10.81
N ARG A 311 -40.12 -57.05 11.07
CA ARG A 311 -39.21 -58.14 10.63
C ARG A 311 -39.05 -58.18 9.11
N GLN A 312 -40.14 -58.04 8.36
CA GLN A 312 -40.07 -58.01 6.89
C GLN A 312 -39.29 -56.80 6.34
N ARG A 313 -39.27 -55.66 7.06
CA ARG A 313 -38.42 -54.52 6.71
C ARG A 313 -36.95 -54.76 7.03
N GLU A 314 -36.66 -55.34 8.18
CA GLU A 314 -35.29 -55.68 8.59
C GLU A 314 -34.66 -56.72 7.66
N ASP A 315 -35.43 -57.72 7.22
CA ASP A 315 -34.97 -58.73 6.25
C ASP A 315 -34.67 -58.12 4.85
N LEU A 316 -35.48 -57.16 4.40
CA LEU A 316 -35.25 -56.46 3.12
C LEU A 316 -34.04 -55.50 3.18
N GLU A 317 -33.79 -54.89 4.34
CA GLU A 317 -32.63 -54.00 4.55
C GLU A 317 -31.33 -54.80 4.66
N GLN A 318 -31.34 -56.00 5.25
CA GLN A 318 -30.19 -56.90 5.28
C GLN A 318 -29.79 -57.38 3.86
N VAL A 319 -30.75 -57.80 3.04
CA VAL A 319 -30.47 -58.21 1.64
C VAL A 319 -29.91 -57.04 0.79
N ARG A 320 -30.34 -55.80 1.06
CA ARG A 320 -29.80 -54.61 0.38
C ARG A 320 -28.36 -54.31 0.81
N GLN A 321 -28.02 -54.53 2.07
CA GLN A 321 -26.66 -54.34 2.59
C GLN A 321 -25.69 -55.42 2.06
N GLU A 322 -26.15 -56.67 1.92
CA GLU A 322 -25.37 -57.77 1.35
C GLU A 322 -25.04 -57.54 -0.14
N LEU A 323 -26.03 -57.14 -0.96
CA LEU A 323 -25.82 -56.82 -2.38
C LEU A 323 -24.85 -55.65 -2.58
N TYR A 324 -24.90 -54.61 -1.73
CA TYR A 324 -23.97 -53.48 -1.82
C TYR A 324 -22.52 -53.91 -1.49
N GLN A 325 -22.34 -54.82 -0.54
CA GLN A 325 -21.01 -55.34 -0.19
C GLN A 325 -20.44 -56.25 -1.30
N GLU A 326 -21.28 -57.03 -1.97
CA GLU A 326 -20.88 -57.85 -3.12
C GLU A 326 -20.50 -57.00 -4.35
N GLU A 327 -21.25 -55.94 -4.66
CA GLU A 327 -20.91 -55.00 -5.75
C GLU A 327 -19.57 -54.30 -5.49
N GLN A 328 -19.31 -53.86 -4.26
CA GLN A 328 -18.01 -53.27 -3.89
C GLN A 328 -16.86 -54.27 -4.01
N ALA A 329 -17.08 -55.55 -3.67
CA ALA A 329 -16.07 -56.61 -3.79
C ALA A 329 -15.77 -56.98 -5.26
N GLU A 330 -16.78 -57.00 -6.13
CA GLU A 330 -16.64 -57.15 -7.60
C GLU A 330 -15.80 -56.01 -8.20
N ILE A 331 -16.09 -54.76 -7.81
CA ILE A 331 -15.35 -53.57 -8.28
C ILE A 331 -13.89 -53.64 -7.84
N TYR A 332 -13.61 -54.05 -6.59
CA TYR A 332 -12.23 -54.19 -6.10
C TYR A 332 -11.46 -55.29 -6.84
N LYS A 333 -12.09 -56.42 -7.15
CA LYS A 333 -11.49 -57.51 -7.95
C LYS A 333 -11.19 -57.09 -9.39
N ARG A 334 -12.05 -56.28 -10.03
CA ARG A 334 -11.78 -55.74 -11.38
C ARG A 334 -10.62 -54.76 -11.39
N LYS A 335 -10.54 -53.86 -10.40
CA LYS A 335 -9.41 -52.91 -10.26
C LYS A 335 -8.07 -53.62 -10.06
N LEU A 336 -8.02 -54.65 -9.23
CA LEU A 336 -6.80 -55.46 -9.03
C LEU A 336 -6.34 -56.18 -10.31
N LYS A 337 -7.28 -56.67 -11.13
CA LYS A 337 -6.96 -57.30 -12.43
C LYS A 337 -6.42 -56.27 -13.44
N GLU A 338 -7.01 -55.08 -13.52
CA GLU A 338 -6.52 -54.01 -14.40
C GLU A 338 -5.14 -53.49 -14.00
N GLU A 339 -4.85 -53.38 -12.70
CA GLU A 339 -3.52 -52.99 -12.21
C GLU A 339 -2.46 -54.05 -12.51
N ALA A 340 -2.80 -55.33 -12.39
CA ALA A 340 -1.91 -56.43 -12.79
C ALA A 340 -1.63 -56.42 -14.31
N GLU A 341 -2.65 -56.15 -15.13
CA GLU A 341 -2.50 -56.07 -16.59
C GLU A 341 -1.65 -54.86 -17.02
N LYS A 342 -1.84 -53.70 -16.38
CA LYS A 342 -1.02 -52.50 -16.61
C LYS A 342 0.46 -52.72 -16.22
N LYS A 343 0.74 -53.49 -15.16
CA LYS A 343 2.12 -53.85 -14.78
C LYS A 343 2.77 -54.78 -15.80
N LEU A 344 2.02 -55.73 -16.37
CA LEU A 344 2.52 -56.66 -17.39
C LEU A 344 2.80 -55.95 -18.73
N ARG A 345 1.95 -54.99 -19.14
CA ARG A 345 2.16 -54.18 -20.36
C ARG A 345 3.43 -53.32 -20.27
N LYS A 346 3.66 -52.65 -19.14
CA LYS A 346 4.88 -51.84 -18.91
C LYS A 346 6.17 -52.66 -18.92
N GLN A 347 6.14 -53.92 -18.45
CA GLN A 347 7.30 -54.81 -18.53
C GLN A 347 7.60 -55.29 -19.95
N LYS A 348 6.59 -55.35 -20.83
CA LYS A 348 6.74 -55.79 -22.22
C LYS A 348 7.28 -54.65 -23.10
N GLU A 349 6.78 -53.43 -22.91
CA GLU A 349 7.28 -52.22 -23.58
C GLU A 349 8.76 -51.97 -23.26
N MET A 350 9.16 -52.06 -21.98
CA MET A 350 10.57 -51.91 -21.55
C MET A 350 11.53 -52.93 -22.18
N LYS A 351 11.06 -54.15 -22.53
CA LYS A 351 11.89 -55.15 -23.21
C LYS A 351 12.04 -54.87 -24.71
N GLN A 352 10.97 -54.37 -25.34
CA GLN A 352 10.98 -54.03 -26.76
C GLN A 352 11.87 -52.81 -27.05
N ASP A 353 11.82 -51.78 -26.20
CA ASP A 353 12.66 -50.58 -26.34
C ASP A 353 14.18 -50.89 -26.25
N PHE A 354 14.56 -51.90 -25.45
CA PHE A 354 15.95 -52.33 -25.31
C PHE A 354 16.45 -53.09 -26.55
N GLU A 355 15.60 -53.93 -27.16
CA GLU A 355 15.94 -54.68 -28.39
C GLU A 355 16.11 -53.73 -29.59
N GLU A 356 15.29 -52.68 -29.68
CA GLU A 356 15.37 -51.66 -30.74
C GLU A 356 16.61 -50.76 -30.64
N GLN A 357 17.05 -50.40 -29.43
CA GLN A 357 18.29 -49.63 -29.23
C GLN A 357 19.57 -50.39 -29.63
N MET A 358 19.60 -51.71 -29.45
CA MET A 358 20.78 -52.52 -29.81
C MET A 358 20.93 -52.69 -31.32
N ALA A 359 19.82 -52.85 -32.05
CA ALA A 359 19.82 -52.96 -33.52
C ALA A 359 20.29 -51.67 -34.22
N LEU A 360 19.93 -50.50 -33.69
CA LEU A 360 20.36 -49.21 -34.23
C LEU A 360 21.88 -48.97 -34.06
N LYS A 361 22.49 -49.53 -33.02
CA LYS A 361 23.92 -49.36 -32.73
C LYS A 361 24.83 -50.19 -33.65
N GLU A 362 24.36 -51.34 -34.11
CA GLU A 362 25.11 -52.22 -35.02
C GLU A 362 25.17 -51.67 -36.46
N LEU A 363 24.11 -51.01 -36.93
CA LEU A 363 24.05 -50.39 -38.26
C LEU A 363 25.02 -49.21 -38.43
N VAL A 364 25.28 -48.43 -37.36
CA VAL A 364 26.18 -47.26 -37.40
C VAL A 364 27.65 -47.67 -37.54
N LEU A 365 28.05 -48.82 -36.98
CA LEU A 365 29.44 -49.30 -37.02
C LEU A 365 29.87 -49.86 -38.38
N GLN A 366 28.92 -50.29 -39.22
CA GLN A 366 29.21 -50.81 -40.55
C GLN A 366 29.47 -49.68 -41.56
N ALA A 367 28.74 -48.56 -41.47
CA ALA A 367 28.91 -47.40 -42.36
C ALA A 367 30.29 -46.71 -42.21
N ALA A 368 30.85 -46.66 -40.99
CA ALA A 368 32.14 -46.00 -40.74
C ALA A 368 33.36 -46.72 -41.37
N LYS A 369 33.27 -48.03 -41.62
CA LYS A 369 34.39 -48.79 -42.21
C LYS A 369 34.54 -48.60 -43.72
N GLU A 370 33.44 -48.28 -44.41
CA GLU A 370 33.44 -48.10 -45.86
C GLU A 370 34.02 -46.74 -46.29
N GLU A 371 34.02 -45.74 -45.40
CA GLU A 371 34.58 -44.41 -45.67
C GLU A 371 36.11 -44.38 -45.59
N GLU A 372 36.74 -45.18 -44.72
CA GLU A 372 38.21 -45.18 -44.53
C GLU A 372 38.98 -45.78 -45.73
N GLU A 373 38.41 -46.73 -46.46
CA GLU A 373 39.10 -47.39 -47.59
C GLU A 373 39.21 -46.50 -48.84
N ASN A 374 38.29 -45.55 -49.00
CA ASN A 374 38.27 -44.62 -50.14
C ASN A 374 39.33 -43.52 -50.02
N PHE A 375 39.74 -43.16 -48.80
CA PHE A 375 40.75 -42.13 -48.55
C PHE A 375 42.19 -42.59 -48.86
N ARG A 376 42.50 -43.88 -48.73
CA ARG A 376 43.86 -44.43 -48.97
C ARG A 376 44.27 -44.44 -50.45
N LYS A 377 43.31 -44.55 -51.38
CA LYS A 377 43.57 -44.70 -52.82
C LYS A 377 43.98 -43.38 -53.50
N THR A 378 43.62 -42.23 -52.94
CA THR A 378 43.86 -40.90 -53.53
C THR A 378 45.25 -40.33 -53.22
N MET A 379 45.94 -40.81 -52.17
CA MET A 379 47.23 -40.26 -51.74
C MET A 379 48.44 -40.82 -52.50
N LEU A 380 48.33 -42.03 -53.08
CA LEU A 380 49.43 -42.69 -53.79
C LEU A 380 49.69 -42.14 -55.21
N ALA A 381 48.71 -41.45 -55.82
CA ALA A 381 48.83 -40.94 -57.18
C ALA A 381 49.65 -39.64 -57.29
N LYS A 382 49.75 -38.86 -56.20
CA LYS A 382 50.40 -37.53 -56.20
C LYS A 382 51.94 -37.59 -56.15
N PHE A 383 52.52 -38.66 -55.60
CA PHE A 383 53.97 -38.75 -55.42
C PHE A 383 54.75 -39.14 -56.69
N ALA A 384 54.08 -39.63 -57.74
CA ALA A 384 54.73 -40.11 -58.95
C ALA A 384 55.06 -39.02 -59.99
N GLU A 385 54.48 -37.82 -59.85
CA GLU A 385 54.66 -36.73 -60.83
C GLU A 385 55.84 -35.81 -60.50
N ASP A 386 56.26 -35.77 -59.23
CA ASP A 386 57.28 -34.80 -58.76
C ASP A 386 58.73 -35.26 -59.00
N ASP A 387 58.99 -36.57 -59.18
CA ASP A 387 60.36 -37.11 -59.34
C ASP A 387 60.97 -36.89 -60.74
N ARG A 388 60.22 -36.38 -61.72
CA ARG A 388 60.65 -36.32 -63.14
C ARG A 388 61.33 -34.99 -63.52
N ILE A 389 61.28 -33.96 -62.68
CA ILE A 389 61.66 -32.58 -63.04
C ILE A 389 63.01 -32.14 -62.42
N GLU A 390 63.64 -32.93 -61.55
CA GLU A 390 64.79 -32.48 -60.75
C GLU A 390 66.17 -32.46 -61.45
N LEU A 391 66.40 -33.17 -62.56
CA LEU A 391 67.78 -33.48 -63.00
C LEU A 391 68.46 -32.51 -64.00
N MET A 392 67.83 -31.41 -64.42
CA MET A 392 68.41 -30.51 -65.47
C MET A 392 68.75 -29.07 -65.02
N ASN A 393 68.45 -28.68 -63.78
CA ASN A 393 68.52 -27.26 -63.36
C ASN A 393 69.68 -26.88 -62.42
N ALA A 394 70.57 -27.82 -62.06
CA ALA A 394 71.46 -27.73 -60.88
C ALA A 394 72.45 -26.54 -60.84
N GLN A 395 72.94 -26.03 -61.98
CA GLN A 395 73.99 -24.98 -61.99
C GLN A 395 73.43 -23.55 -62.15
N LYS A 396 72.34 -23.35 -62.92
CA LYS A 396 71.56 -22.09 -62.91
C LYS A 396 70.78 -21.92 -61.61
N GLN A 397 70.38 -23.02 -60.98
CA GLN A 397 69.80 -23.04 -59.65
C GLN A 397 70.77 -22.48 -58.61
N ARG A 398 72.05 -22.90 -58.56
CA ARG A 398 72.97 -22.43 -57.50
C ARG A 398 73.15 -20.91 -57.43
N MET A 399 73.31 -20.23 -58.57
CA MET A 399 73.48 -18.77 -58.59
C MET A 399 72.16 -18.03 -58.30
N LYS A 400 71.04 -18.47 -58.90
CA LYS A 400 69.71 -17.91 -58.58
C LYS A 400 69.27 -18.23 -57.15
N GLN A 401 69.67 -19.37 -56.58
CA GLN A 401 69.41 -19.76 -55.19
C GLN A 401 70.18 -18.90 -54.21
N LEU A 402 71.40 -18.46 -54.52
CA LEU A 402 72.14 -17.53 -53.65
C LEU A 402 71.53 -16.13 -53.63
N GLU A 403 71.12 -15.60 -54.80
CA GLU A 403 70.40 -14.32 -54.88
C GLU A 403 68.99 -14.41 -54.30
N HIS A 404 68.28 -15.51 -54.55
CA HIS A 404 66.98 -15.80 -53.93
C HIS A 404 67.12 -16.01 -52.43
N ARG A 405 68.17 -16.67 -51.95
CA ARG A 405 68.44 -16.83 -50.52
C ARG A 405 68.73 -15.50 -49.84
N ARG A 406 69.54 -14.62 -50.44
CA ARG A 406 69.78 -13.28 -49.90
C ARG A 406 68.53 -12.39 -49.91
N SER A 407 67.71 -12.46 -50.97
CA SER A 407 66.45 -11.72 -51.03
C SER A 407 65.39 -12.29 -50.09
N VAL A 408 65.32 -13.61 -49.93
CA VAL A 408 64.46 -14.29 -48.94
C VAL A 408 64.94 -14.00 -47.52
N GLU A 409 66.25 -14.01 -47.24
CA GLU A 409 66.80 -13.62 -45.94
C GLU A 409 66.46 -12.16 -45.62
N LYS A 410 66.61 -11.22 -46.59
CA LYS A 410 66.13 -9.84 -46.43
C LYS A 410 64.62 -9.75 -46.19
N LEU A 411 63.80 -10.50 -46.92
CA LEU A 411 62.35 -10.54 -46.71
C LEU A 411 61.98 -11.15 -45.35
N ILE A 412 62.76 -12.12 -44.86
CA ILE A 412 62.61 -12.71 -43.52
C ILE A 412 63.02 -11.69 -42.45
N GLU A 413 64.11 -10.95 -42.64
CA GLU A 413 64.57 -9.89 -41.74
C GLU A 413 63.55 -8.74 -41.69
N GLU A 414 63.05 -8.28 -42.84
CA GLU A 414 62.01 -7.26 -42.96
C GLU A 414 60.70 -7.73 -42.31
N ARG A 415 60.28 -8.99 -42.54
CA ARG A 415 59.10 -9.56 -41.87
C ARG A 415 59.31 -9.70 -40.36
N ARG A 416 60.52 -10.02 -39.89
CA ARG A 416 60.84 -10.05 -38.45
C ARG A 416 60.83 -8.64 -37.85
N GLN A 417 61.36 -7.64 -38.55
CA GLN A 417 61.32 -6.24 -38.12
C GLN A 417 59.89 -5.70 -38.09
N GLN A 418 59.07 -6.00 -39.11
CA GLN A 418 57.65 -5.69 -39.13
C GLN A 418 56.91 -6.36 -37.98
N PHE A 419 57.13 -7.66 -37.75
CA PHE A 419 56.52 -8.36 -36.62
C PHE A 419 56.91 -7.77 -35.25
N LEU A 420 58.17 -7.37 -35.08
CA LEU A 420 58.63 -6.71 -33.85
C LEU A 420 58.01 -5.32 -33.70
N ALA A 421 57.91 -4.55 -34.78
CA ALA A 421 57.26 -3.24 -34.78
C ALA A 421 55.76 -3.36 -34.48
N ASP A 422 55.07 -4.33 -35.08
CA ASP A 422 53.65 -4.62 -34.83
C ASP A 422 53.44 -5.04 -33.36
N LYS A 423 54.32 -5.89 -32.81
CA LYS A 423 54.26 -6.28 -31.39
C LYS A 423 54.53 -5.12 -30.44
N GLN A 424 55.44 -4.21 -30.78
CA GLN A 424 55.67 -2.98 -30.01
C GLN A 424 54.45 -2.07 -30.07
N HIS A 425 53.88 -1.86 -31.26
CA HIS A 425 52.64 -1.11 -31.42
C HIS A 425 51.47 -1.70 -30.63
N GLU A 426 51.26 -3.03 -30.69
CA GLU A 426 50.23 -3.72 -29.89
C GLU A 426 50.45 -3.51 -28.39
N LEU A 427 51.70 -3.59 -27.92
CA LEU A 427 52.03 -3.37 -26.50
C LEU A 427 51.73 -1.91 -26.08
N GLU A 428 52.10 -0.94 -26.90
CA GLU A 428 51.85 0.48 -26.65
C GLU A 428 50.35 0.80 -26.65
N GLU A 429 49.59 0.25 -27.60
CA GLU A 429 48.13 0.36 -27.65
C GLU A 429 47.49 -0.26 -26.41
N TRP A 430 47.96 -1.44 -26.00
CA TRP A 430 47.48 -2.10 -24.80
C TRP A 430 47.76 -1.27 -23.55
N GLN A 431 48.96 -0.72 -23.39
CA GLN A 431 49.29 0.18 -22.29
C GLN A 431 48.44 1.45 -22.29
N LEU A 432 48.17 2.02 -23.47
CA LEU A 432 47.32 3.20 -23.60
C LEU A 432 45.86 2.89 -23.24
N GLN A 433 45.36 1.72 -23.64
CA GLN A 433 44.04 1.24 -23.25
C GLN A 433 43.94 1.01 -21.74
N GLN A 434 44.95 0.40 -21.12
CA GLN A 434 45.02 0.21 -19.66
C GLN A 434 45.00 1.56 -18.93
N LYS A 435 45.77 2.55 -19.40
CA LYS A 435 45.75 3.91 -18.83
C LYS A 435 44.36 4.55 -18.98
N ARG A 436 43.74 4.46 -20.16
CA ARG A 436 42.38 4.97 -20.41
C ARG A 436 41.34 4.32 -19.51
N GLN A 437 41.39 2.99 -19.36
CA GLN A 437 40.52 2.26 -18.44
C GLN A 437 40.76 2.66 -16.99
N GLY A 438 42.02 2.83 -16.57
CA GLY A 438 42.38 3.33 -15.25
C GLY A 438 41.79 4.71 -14.97
N PHE A 439 41.87 5.65 -15.93
CA PHE A 439 41.25 6.97 -15.81
C PHE A 439 39.72 6.88 -15.71
N ILE A 440 39.07 6.05 -16.53
CA ILE A 440 37.62 5.84 -16.46
C ILE A 440 37.22 5.25 -15.10
N ASN A 441 37.96 4.27 -14.60
CA ASN A 441 37.69 3.65 -13.31
C ASN A 441 37.87 4.64 -12.14
N ALA A 442 38.87 5.51 -12.20
CA ALA A 442 39.04 6.58 -11.22
C ALA A 442 37.84 7.55 -11.22
N ILE A 443 37.36 7.94 -12.41
CA ILE A 443 36.16 8.77 -12.56
C ILE A 443 34.92 8.05 -12.01
N ILE A 444 34.78 6.74 -12.27
CA ILE A 444 33.66 5.94 -11.74
C ILE A 444 33.67 5.96 -10.21
N GLU A 445 34.81 5.73 -9.56
CA GLU A 445 34.88 5.74 -8.09
C GLU A 445 34.65 7.15 -7.51
N GLU A 446 35.13 8.22 -8.16
CA GLU A 446 34.80 9.60 -7.78
C GLU A 446 33.29 9.88 -7.84
N GLU A 447 32.65 9.53 -8.95
CA GLU A 447 31.22 9.73 -9.16
C GLU A 447 30.39 8.86 -8.21
N ARG A 448 30.85 7.63 -7.93
CA ARG A 448 30.25 6.73 -6.95
C ARG A 448 30.25 7.37 -5.56
N LEU A 449 31.39 7.89 -5.11
CA LEU A 449 31.50 8.57 -3.81
C LEU A 449 30.66 9.84 -3.76
N LYS A 450 30.59 10.60 -4.85
CA LYS A 450 29.76 11.79 -4.95
C LYS A 450 28.27 11.46 -4.81
N LEU A 451 27.78 10.46 -5.55
CA LEU A 451 26.40 9.96 -5.43
C LEU A 451 26.10 9.48 -4.02
N LEU A 452 27.03 8.74 -3.39
CA LEU A 452 26.87 8.30 -2.02
C LEU A 452 26.76 9.47 -1.05
N LYS A 453 27.64 10.47 -1.13
CA LYS A 453 27.61 11.66 -0.24
C LYS A 453 26.31 12.46 -0.38
N GLU A 454 25.84 12.66 -1.60
CA GLU A 454 24.62 13.43 -1.88
C GLU A 454 23.36 12.72 -1.36
N HIS A 455 23.30 11.39 -1.49
CA HIS A 455 22.09 10.63 -1.17
C HIS A 455 22.11 9.94 0.20
N ALA A 456 23.29 9.67 0.78
CA ALA A 456 23.41 8.95 2.04
C ALA A 456 22.65 9.66 3.14
N THR A 457 22.94 10.96 3.38
CA THR A 457 22.32 11.78 4.43
C THR A 457 20.79 11.69 4.43
N ASN A 458 20.19 11.74 3.25
CA ASN A 458 18.74 11.65 3.07
C ASN A 458 18.17 10.24 3.26
N LEU A 459 18.98 9.20 3.06
CA LEU A 459 18.60 7.79 3.08
C LEU A 459 19.13 7.03 4.30
N LEU A 460 19.52 7.73 5.36
CA LEU A 460 19.96 7.12 6.62
C LEU A 460 18.90 6.09 7.10
N GLY A 461 19.33 4.85 7.31
CA GLY A 461 18.46 3.74 7.71
C GLY A 461 17.67 3.05 6.59
N TYR A 462 17.68 3.55 5.35
CA TYR A 462 16.90 2.99 4.23
C TYR A 462 17.76 2.48 3.06
N LEU A 463 19.10 2.52 3.15
CA LEU A 463 19.98 2.00 2.10
C LEU A 463 19.98 0.46 2.08
N PRO A 464 19.88 -0.17 0.91
CA PRO A 464 19.96 -1.62 0.76
C PRO A 464 21.38 -2.16 0.97
N LYS A 465 21.50 -3.47 1.24
CA LYS A 465 22.79 -4.16 1.41
C LYS A 465 23.61 -4.13 0.10
N GLY A 466 24.94 -4.06 0.22
CA GLY A 466 25.86 -4.06 -0.94
C GLY A 466 25.98 -2.74 -1.69
N VAL A 467 25.71 -1.61 -1.02
CA VAL A 467 25.97 -0.24 -1.53
C VAL A 467 27.42 0.20 -1.24
N PHE A 468 27.96 -0.22 -0.10
CA PHE A 468 29.36 0.01 0.30
C PHE A 468 30.23 -1.14 -0.22
N LYS A 469 31.33 -0.81 -0.90
CA LYS A 469 32.32 -1.77 -1.41
C LYS A 469 33.46 -1.93 -0.40
N LYS A 470 33.84 -0.83 0.28
CA LYS A 470 34.89 -0.79 1.30
C LYS A 470 34.33 -0.28 2.62
N GLU A 471 34.94 -0.68 3.73
CA GLU A 471 34.62 -0.14 5.06
C GLU A 471 34.93 1.36 5.14
N ASP A 472 35.99 1.81 4.45
CA ASP A 472 36.35 3.23 4.30
C ASP A 472 35.21 4.10 3.73
N ASP A 473 34.32 3.52 2.93
CA ASP A 473 33.18 4.25 2.34
C ASP A 473 32.19 4.71 3.43
N ILE A 474 32.08 3.95 4.53
CA ILE A 474 31.20 4.25 5.66
C ILE A 474 31.79 5.40 6.49
N ASP A 475 33.11 5.43 6.64
CA ASP A 475 33.83 6.45 7.40
C ASP A 475 33.78 7.83 6.72
N LEU A 476 33.75 7.85 5.40
CA LEU A 476 33.60 9.07 4.59
C LEU A 476 32.21 9.73 4.70
N LEU A 477 31.21 9.03 5.26
CA LEU A 477 29.82 9.49 5.36
C LEU A 477 29.45 10.01 6.76
N GLY A 478 30.35 9.90 7.74
CA GLY A 478 30.22 10.45 9.09
C GLY A 478 29.79 9.45 10.18
N GLU A 479 29.97 9.85 11.44
CA GLU A 479 29.79 8.98 12.61
C GLU A 479 28.35 8.47 12.81
N GLU A 480 27.34 9.22 12.35
CA GLU A 480 25.94 8.82 12.46
C GLU A 480 25.61 7.61 11.57
N PHE A 481 26.22 7.52 10.39
CA PHE A 481 26.09 6.35 9.51
C PHE A 481 26.74 5.13 10.13
N ARG A 482 27.93 5.32 10.70
CA ARG A 482 28.68 4.25 11.36
C ARG A 482 27.85 3.61 12.47
N LYS A 483 27.23 4.40 13.36
CA LYS A 483 26.40 3.89 14.46
C LYS A 483 25.17 3.11 13.98
N VAL A 484 24.43 3.64 13.00
CA VAL A 484 23.18 3.01 12.51
C VAL A 484 23.44 1.70 11.77
N TYR A 485 24.52 1.64 10.98
CA TYR A 485 24.83 0.45 10.18
C TYR A 485 25.66 -0.59 10.95
N GLN A 486 26.47 -0.20 11.95
CA GLN A 486 27.11 -1.14 12.88
C GLN A 486 26.07 -1.90 13.73
N GLN A 487 25.07 -1.19 14.27
CA GLN A 487 23.97 -1.84 15.00
C GLN A 487 23.19 -2.81 14.10
N ARG A 488 23.06 -2.52 12.80
CA ARG A 488 22.38 -3.40 11.85
C ARG A 488 23.21 -4.61 11.40
N SER A 489 24.54 -4.49 11.33
CA SER A 489 25.42 -5.63 11.03
C SER A 489 25.43 -6.62 12.19
N GLU A 490 25.52 -6.13 13.43
CA GLU A 490 25.44 -6.96 14.65
C GLU A 490 24.12 -7.75 14.71
N MET A 491 22.99 -7.10 14.41
CA MET A 491 21.67 -7.76 14.36
C MET A 491 21.49 -8.75 13.19
N CYS A 492 22.35 -8.73 12.17
CA CYS A 492 22.32 -9.67 11.05
C CYS A 492 23.25 -10.88 11.23
N GLU A 493 24.27 -10.79 12.10
CA GLU A 493 25.19 -11.90 12.38
C GLU A 493 24.65 -12.87 13.45
N GLU A 494 23.66 -12.44 14.24
CA GLU A 494 22.97 -13.29 15.23
C GLU A 494 21.82 -14.15 14.65
N LYS A 495 21.66 -14.22 13.32
CA LYS A 495 20.68 -15.07 12.62
C LYS A 495 21.35 -15.87 11.51
#